data_AF-A0A817QHZ1-F1
#
_entry.id   AF-A0A817QHZ1-F1
#
_cell.length_a   1.000
_cell.length_b   1.000
_cell.length_c   1.000
_cell.angle_alpha   90.00
_cell.angle_beta   90.00
_cell.angle_gamma   90.00
#
_symmetry.space_group_name_H-M   'P 1'
#
loop_
_entity.id
_entity.type
_entity.pdbx_description
1 polymer ?
#
loop_
_entity_poly.entity_id
_entity_poly.type
_entity_poly.pdbx_seq_one_letter_code
_entity_poly.pdbx_strand_id
1 'polypeptide(L)'
;MATAAVEVLKKAVDMATISADIIAKQMFPKAIPENQWHEHVKEFLTNYDDGYIMVETSAEEMNKIEELLETPKGFFSTPYMIKTKCEHCPNCSRQNNFLDVVATGLKVHKPQFLVDVFTGKYGYIVNDAPHQRCFCYQCGILLPKDATKSSAPKKPTNEQKASSSYFFPIYTYRF
;
A
#
# COMPACT_ATOMS: atom_id res chain seq x y z
N MET A 1 40.64 0.78 24.76
CA MET A 1 39.31 0.29 24.32
C MET A 1 38.25 1.39 24.15
N ALA A 2 38.50 2.66 24.51
CA ALA A 2 37.51 3.74 24.41
C ALA A 2 37.36 4.35 22.99
N THR A 3 38.26 4.07 22.04
CA THR A 3 38.29 4.71 20.72
C THR A 3 37.29 4.13 19.72
N ALA A 4 37.06 2.82 19.73
CA ALA A 4 36.14 2.16 18.81
C ALA A 4 34.67 2.56 19.05
N ALA A 5 34.26 2.73 20.32
CA ALA A 5 32.90 3.16 20.66
C ALA A 5 32.60 4.60 20.20
N VAL A 6 33.61 5.48 20.25
CA VAL A 6 33.49 6.88 19.81
C VAL A 6 33.39 6.98 18.29
N GLU A 7 34.11 6.14 17.53
CA GLU A 7 33.97 6.08 16.07
C GLU A 7 32.61 5.52 15.62
N VAL A 8 32.07 4.52 16.32
CA VAL A 8 30.72 3.98 16.05
C VAL A 8 29.66 5.04 16.32
N LEU A 9 29.79 5.80 17.41
CA LEU A 9 28.89 6.91 17.72
C LEU A 9 29.00 8.05 16.70
N LYS A 10 30.20 8.39 16.24
CA LYS A 10 30.39 9.40 15.17
C LYS A 10 29.74 8.97 13.85
N LYS A 11 29.89 7.69 13.45
CA LYS A 11 29.20 7.15 12.26
C LYS A 11 27.67 7.14 12.41
N ALA A 12 27.15 6.89 13.62
CA ALA A 12 25.71 6.94 13.90
C ALA A 12 25.17 8.38 13.88
N VAL A 13 25.97 9.36 14.31
CA VAL A 13 25.63 10.80 14.26
C VAL A 13 25.75 11.36 12.83
N ASP A 14 26.71 10.89 12.02
CA ASP A 14 26.78 11.25 10.60
C ASP A 14 25.58 10.69 9.79
N MET A 15 25.04 9.52 10.16
CA MET A 15 23.76 9.04 9.60
C MET A 15 22.55 9.88 10.01
N ALA A 16 22.62 10.60 11.13
CA ALA A 16 21.59 11.56 11.55
C ALA A 16 21.71 12.92 10.82
N THR A 17 22.73 13.10 9.97
CA THR A 17 22.96 14.30 9.17
C THR A 17 22.56 14.11 7.70
N ILE A 18 21.63 13.19 7.43
CA ILE A 18 20.79 13.35 6.25
C ILE A 18 19.88 14.53 6.59
N SER A 19 20.07 15.66 5.91
CA SER A 19 19.32 16.88 6.23
C SER A 19 17.82 16.57 6.25
N ALA A 20 17.10 17.12 7.22
CA ALA A 20 15.65 16.97 7.30
C ALA A 20 14.95 17.33 5.98
N ASP A 21 15.57 18.19 5.16
CA ASP A 21 15.11 18.54 3.81
C ASP A 21 15.31 17.44 2.76
N ILE A 22 16.36 16.62 2.86
CA ILE A 22 16.56 15.45 1.99
C ILE A 22 15.60 14.33 2.37
N ILE A 23 15.40 14.12 3.68
CA ILE A 23 14.39 13.19 4.21
C ILE A 23 12.99 13.64 3.78
N ALA A 24 12.65 14.92 3.93
CA ALA A 24 11.34 15.45 3.56
C ALA A 24 11.06 15.41 2.05
N LYS A 25 12.08 15.62 1.20
CA LYS A 25 11.94 15.55 -0.26
C LYS A 25 11.90 14.13 -0.82
N GLN A 26 12.36 13.12 -0.08
CA GLN A 26 12.36 11.71 -0.52
C GLN A 26 11.29 10.82 0.15
N MET A 27 10.63 11.27 1.22
CA MET A 27 9.75 10.38 2.02
C MET A 27 8.27 10.45 1.68
N PHE A 28 7.81 11.41 0.89
CA PHE A 28 6.40 11.47 0.51
C PHE A 28 6.22 11.19 -0.97
N PRO A 29 5.31 10.28 -1.36
CA PRO A 29 5.13 9.98 -2.76
C PRO A 29 4.51 11.20 -3.45
N LYS A 30 4.81 11.35 -4.74
CA LYS A 30 4.47 12.55 -5.48
C LYS A 30 2.95 12.67 -5.61
N ALA A 31 2.40 13.79 -5.17
CA ALA A 31 1.02 14.14 -5.46
C ALA A 31 0.86 14.41 -6.97
N ILE A 32 -0.16 13.85 -7.59
CA ILE A 32 -0.48 14.04 -9.01
C ILE A 32 -1.91 14.55 -9.21
N PRO A 33 -2.22 15.21 -10.35
CA PRO A 33 -3.58 15.58 -10.72
C PRO A 33 -4.49 14.36 -10.98
N GLU A 34 -5.80 14.56 -10.85
CA GLU A 34 -6.83 13.52 -11.01
C GLU A 34 -6.84 12.84 -12.39
N ASN A 35 -6.59 13.60 -13.47
CA ASN A 35 -6.56 13.03 -14.82
C ASN A 35 -5.38 12.08 -15.01
N GLN A 36 -4.19 12.47 -14.53
CA GLN A 36 -3.00 11.61 -14.54
C GLN A 36 -3.21 10.37 -13.66
N TRP A 37 -3.94 10.53 -12.57
CA TRP A 37 -4.34 9.42 -11.72
C TRP A 37 -5.26 8.42 -12.45
N HIS A 38 -6.29 8.91 -13.15
CA HIS A 38 -7.17 8.04 -13.94
C HIS A 38 -6.43 7.29 -15.04
N GLU A 39 -5.43 7.92 -15.67
CA GLU A 39 -4.54 7.26 -16.62
C GLU A 39 -3.75 6.14 -15.94
N HIS A 40 -3.15 6.38 -14.78
CA HIS A 40 -2.44 5.36 -14.01
C HIS A 40 -3.33 4.19 -13.57
N VAL A 41 -4.56 4.45 -13.12
CA VAL A 41 -5.51 3.38 -12.77
C VAL A 41 -5.89 2.59 -14.00
N LYS A 42 -6.13 3.26 -15.13
CA LYS A 42 -6.42 2.59 -16.39
C LYS A 42 -5.26 1.67 -16.77
N GLU A 43 -4.03 2.17 -16.75
CA GLU A 43 -2.82 1.37 -17.00
C GLU A 43 -2.69 0.19 -16.04
N PHE A 44 -2.94 0.41 -14.74
CA PHE A 44 -2.92 -0.65 -13.72
C PHE A 44 -3.89 -1.78 -14.06
N LEU A 45 -5.10 -1.44 -14.53
CA LEU A 45 -6.16 -2.39 -14.87
C LEU A 45 -5.99 -3.04 -16.26
N THR A 46 -5.32 -2.39 -17.21
CA THR A 46 -5.23 -2.87 -18.60
C THR A 46 -3.91 -3.53 -18.96
N ASN A 47 -2.78 -3.11 -18.38
CA ASN A 47 -1.46 -3.55 -18.82
C ASN A 47 -1.04 -4.80 -18.03
N TYR A 48 -1.30 -6.00 -18.53
CA TYR A 48 -0.70 -7.21 -17.94
C TYR A 48 0.71 -7.38 -18.52
N ASP A 49 1.72 -6.87 -17.79
CA ASP A 49 3.12 -7.24 -18.05
C ASP A 49 3.32 -8.74 -17.78
N ASP A 50 4.29 -9.36 -18.46
CA ASP A 50 4.61 -10.77 -18.30
C ASP A 50 4.89 -11.12 -16.82
N GLY A 51 3.96 -11.91 -16.26
CA GLY A 51 4.05 -12.51 -14.92
C GLY A 51 3.31 -11.78 -13.80
N TYR A 52 2.64 -10.65 -14.04
CA TYR A 52 1.76 -10.05 -13.03
C TYR A 52 0.35 -10.63 -13.10
N ILE A 53 -0.22 -10.90 -11.93
CA ILE A 53 -1.61 -11.32 -11.75
C ILE A 53 -2.39 -10.29 -10.94
N MET A 54 -3.70 -10.29 -11.14
CA MET A 54 -4.65 -9.48 -10.37
C MET A 54 -5.30 -10.34 -9.30
N VAL A 55 -5.19 -9.92 -8.03
CA VAL A 55 -5.81 -10.59 -6.88
C VAL A 55 -6.80 -9.66 -6.23
N GLU A 56 -8.06 -10.09 -6.16
CA GLU A 56 -9.12 -9.38 -5.45
C GLU A 56 -9.10 -9.77 -3.96
N THR A 57 -9.17 -8.79 -3.08
CA THR A 57 -9.25 -9.03 -1.64
C THR A 57 -10.65 -9.52 -1.29
N SER A 58 -10.73 -10.66 -0.60
CA SER A 58 -12.01 -11.27 -0.22
C SER A 58 -12.83 -10.36 0.71
N ALA A 59 -14.15 -10.53 0.73
CA ALA A 59 -15.02 -9.76 1.63
C ALA A 59 -14.68 -9.97 3.12
N GLU A 60 -14.26 -11.18 3.49
CA GLU A 60 -13.80 -11.46 4.85
C GLU A 60 -12.57 -10.64 5.22
N GLU A 61 -11.61 -10.53 4.29
CA GLU A 61 -10.37 -9.79 4.54
C GLU A 61 -10.55 -8.28 4.41
N MET A 62 -11.50 -7.81 3.60
CA MET A 62 -11.93 -6.41 3.63
C MET A 62 -12.48 -6.03 5.00
N ASN A 63 -13.29 -6.89 5.65
CA ASN A 63 -13.76 -6.63 7.01
C ASN A 63 -12.60 -6.57 8.02
N LYS A 64 -11.59 -7.45 7.87
CA LYS A 64 -10.37 -7.41 8.71
C LYS A 64 -9.58 -6.12 8.50
N ILE A 65 -9.51 -5.62 7.27
CA ILE A 65 -8.87 -4.34 6.95
C ILE A 65 -9.60 -3.19 7.66
N GLU A 66 -10.93 -3.16 7.63
CA GLU A 66 -11.73 -2.13 8.30
C GLU A 66 -11.53 -2.18 9.82
N GLU A 67 -11.49 -3.36 10.41
CA GLU A 67 -11.18 -3.56 11.83
C GLU A 67 -9.78 -3.02 12.19
N LEU A 68 -8.76 -3.38 11.40
CA LEU A 68 -7.38 -2.91 11.61
C LEU A 68 -7.20 -1.41 11.44
N LEU A 69 -8.06 -0.78 10.63
CA LEU A 69 -8.05 0.65 10.37
C LEU A 69 -8.98 1.44 11.30
N GLU A 70 -9.65 0.74 12.24
CA GLU A 70 -10.61 1.33 13.17
C GLU A 70 -11.76 2.06 12.44
N THR A 71 -12.15 1.55 11.26
CA THR A 71 -13.26 2.11 10.47
C THR A 71 -14.53 1.27 10.60
N PRO A 72 -15.72 1.87 10.36
CA PRO A 72 -16.97 1.11 10.35
C PRO A 72 -16.99 0.03 9.26
N LYS A 73 -17.72 -1.06 9.51
CA LYS A 73 -17.93 -2.10 8.51
C LYS A 73 -18.56 -1.53 7.23
N GLY A 74 -18.03 -1.88 6.07
CA GLY A 74 -18.46 -1.40 4.77
C GLY A 74 -17.90 -0.03 4.37
N PHE A 75 -16.97 0.53 5.15
CA PHE A 75 -16.30 1.79 4.85
C PHE A 75 -15.69 1.83 3.45
N PHE A 76 -15.06 0.75 2.98
CA PHE A 76 -14.40 0.75 1.67
C PHE A 76 -15.35 0.56 0.48
N SER A 77 -16.63 0.23 0.71
CA SER A 77 -17.73 0.04 -0.27
C SER A 77 -17.51 -0.92 -1.45
N THR A 78 -16.26 -1.20 -1.81
CA THR A 78 -15.78 -2.04 -2.91
C THR A 78 -14.50 -2.78 -2.47
N PRO A 79 -14.29 -4.02 -2.92
CA PRO A 79 -13.04 -4.72 -2.67
C PRO A 79 -11.84 -4.00 -3.27
N TYR A 80 -10.70 -4.07 -2.59
CA TYR A 80 -9.43 -3.68 -3.16
C TYR A 80 -8.81 -4.85 -3.91
N MET A 81 -8.25 -4.55 -5.08
CA MET A 81 -7.44 -5.46 -5.86
C MET A 81 -5.97 -5.14 -5.65
N ILE A 82 -5.11 -6.13 -5.84
CA ILE A 82 -3.68 -5.92 -6.02
C ILE A 82 -3.21 -6.54 -7.32
N LYS A 83 -2.12 -6.00 -7.84
CA LYS A 83 -1.33 -6.56 -8.91
C LYS A 83 0.00 -7.01 -8.35
N THR A 84 0.33 -8.29 -8.48
CA THR A 84 1.56 -8.87 -7.93
C THR A 84 2.07 -10.03 -8.79
N LYS A 85 3.35 -10.41 -8.69
CA LYS A 85 3.87 -11.63 -9.33
C LYS A 85 3.84 -12.85 -8.41
N CYS A 86 3.44 -12.67 -7.15
CA CYS A 86 3.44 -13.71 -6.14
C CYS A 86 2.03 -13.83 -5.55
N GLU A 87 1.23 -14.76 -6.09
CA GLU A 87 -0.16 -14.95 -5.64
C GLU A 87 -0.26 -15.40 -4.20
N HIS A 88 0.62 -16.30 -3.78
CA HIS A 88 0.54 -16.95 -2.48
C HIS A 88 1.83 -16.70 -1.70
N CYS A 89 1.71 -16.54 -0.38
CA CYS A 89 2.86 -16.46 0.49
C CYS A 89 3.66 -17.78 0.41
N PRO A 90 4.98 -17.74 0.16
CA PRO A 90 5.78 -18.96 0.04
C PRO A 90 5.94 -19.72 1.37
N ASN A 91 5.56 -19.10 2.50
CA ASN A 91 5.73 -19.66 3.84
C ASN A 91 4.44 -20.29 4.40
N CYS A 92 3.28 -19.66 4.19
CA CYS A 92 2.01 -20.13 4.76
C CYS A 92 0.92 -20.39 3.72
N SER A 93 1.25 -20.21 2.44
CA SER A 93 0.35 -20.41 1.30
C SER A 93 -0.91 -19.53 1.28
N ARG A 94 -1.07 -18.58 2.22
CA ARG A 94 -2.15 -17.57 2.16
C ARG A 94 -2.06 -16.79 0.85
N GLN A 95 -3.19 -16.54 0.21
CA GLN A 95 -3.24 -15.62 -0.93
C GLN A 95 -2.80 -14.22 -0.49
N ASN A 96 -1.83 -13.64 -1.19
CA ASN A 96 -1.35 -12.29 -1.00
C ASN A 96 -2.39 -11.33 -1.56
N ASN A 97 -2.79 -10.33 -0.78
CA ASN A 97 -3.81 -9.35 -1.19
C ASN A 97 -3.63 -8.01 -0.46
N PHE A 98 -4.65 -7.15 -0.51
CA PHE A 98 -4.55 -5.79 0.05
C PHE A 98 -4.36 -5.78 1.58
N LEU A 99 -4.78 -6.83 2.28
CA LEU A 99 -4.57 -6.96 3.72
C LEU A 99 -3.07 -6.96 4.08
N ASP A 100 -2.20 -7.53 3.23
CA ASP A 100 -0.75 -7.48 3.47
C ASP A 100 -0.21 -6.05 3.33
N VAL A 101 -0.77 -5.25 2.41
CA VAL A 101 -0.40 -3.85 2.20
C VAL A 101 -0.76 -3.03 3.43
N VAL A 102 -1.99 -3.19 3.93
CA VAL A 102 -2.49 -2.50 5.13
C VAL A 102 -1.68 -2.91 6.36
N ALA A 103 -1.49 -4.21 6.58
CA ALA A 103 -0.73 -4.73 7.72
C ALA A 103 0.73 -4.28 7.69
N THR A 104 1.34 -4.18 6.50
CA THR A 104 2.68 -3.63 6.32
C THR A 104 2.70 -2.13 6.65
N GLY A 105 1.74 -1.36 6.12
CA GLY A 105 1.62 0.07 6.39
C GLY A 105 1.47 0.38 7.87
N LEU A 106 0.69 -0.42 8.59
CA LEU A 106 0.46 -0.27 10.04
C LEU A 106 1.72 -0.51 10.89
N LYS A 107 2.78 -1.12 10.34
CA LYS A 107 4.08 -1.21 11.04
C LYS A 107 4.82 0.12 11.10
N VAL A 108 4.44 1.08 10.24
CA VAL A 108 5.14 2.37 10.08
C VAL A 108 4.22 3.54 10.39
N HIS A 109 2.93 3.42 10.10
CA HIS A 109 1.96 4.48 10.19
C HIS A 109 0.82 4.16 11.15
N LYS A 110 0.19 5.20 11.70
CA LYS A 110 -1.03 5.06 12.49
C LYS A 110 -2.24 4.70 11.60
N PRO A 111 -3.24 3.95 12.10
CA PRO A 111 -4.47 3.64 11.38
C PRO A 111 -5.11 4.85 10.71
N GLN A 112 -5.30 5.95 11.45
CA GLN A 112 -5.91 7.17 10.91
C GLN A 112 -5.14 7.77 9.72
N PHE A 113 -3.81 7.66 9.72
CA PHE A 113 -3.02 8.14 8.57
C PHE A 113 -3.32 7.30 7.33
N LEU A 114 -3.40 5.97 7.48
CA LEU A 114 -3.77 5.07 6.39
C LEU A 114 -5.20 5.32 5.92
N VAL A 115 -6.14 5.59 6.82
CA VAL A 115 -7.52 5.98 6.46
C VAL A 115 -7.52 7.28 5.65
N ASP A 116 -6.86 8.32 6.12
CA ASP A 116 -6.72 9.60 5.41
C ASP A 116 -6.12 9.41 4.01
N VAL A 117 -5.16 8.50 3.91
CA VAL A 117 -4.49 8.09 2.69
C VAL A 117 -5.44 7.36 1.73
N PHE A 118 -6.13 6.32 2.20
CA PHE A 118 -7.01 5.50 1.36
C PHE A 118 -8.31 6.22 1.00
N THR A 119 -8.65 7.31 1.71
CA THR A 119 -9.77 8.20 1.39
C THR A 119 -9.36 9.43 0.59
N GLY A 120 -8.06 9.68 0.40
CA GLY A 120 -7.61 10.75 -0.48
C GLY A 120 -7.49 12.12 0.11
N LYS A 121 -7.48 12.23 1.43
CA LYS A 121 -7.32 13.51 2.12
C LYS A 121 -6.08 14.28 1.63
N TYR A 122 -5.05 13.56 1.18
CA TYR A 122 -3.79 14.11 0.67
C TYR A 122 -3.70 14.17 -0.86
N GLY A 123 -4.80 13.92 -1.59
CA GLY A 123 -4.83 13.85 -3.05
C GLY A 123 -4.30 12.52 -3.62
N TYR A 124 -4.00 12.52 -4.91
CA TYR A 124 -3.56 11.33 -5.66
C TYR A 124 -2.07 11.11 -5.50
N ILE A 125 -1.70 9.98 -4.92
CA ILE A 125 -0.32 9.71 -4.51
C ILE A 125 0.21 8.53 -5.32
N VAL A 126 1.33 8.76 -6.04
CA VAL A 126 2.05 7.69 -6.76
C VAL A 126 3.42 7.49 -6.13
N ASN A 127 3.70 6.26 -5.74
CA ASN A 127 5.02 5.81 -5.31
C ASN A 127 5.73 5.14 -6.50
N ASP A 128 6.81 5.75 -6.97
CA ASP A 128 7.62 5.31 -8.11
C ASP A 128 8.75 4.34 -7.73
N ALA A 129 8.78 3.86 -6.48
CA ALA A 129 9.76 2.88 -6.04
C ALA A 129 9.67 1.58 -6.87
N PRO A 130 10.81 1.06 -7.39
CA PRO A 130 10.82 -0.11 -8.27
C PRO A 130 10.39 -1.41 -7.55
N HIS A 131 10.56 -1.46 -6.22
CA HIS A 131 10.25 -2.62 -5.40
C HIS A 131 9.61 -2.21 -4.08
N GLN A 132 8.78 -3.09 -3.54
CA GLN A 132 8.10 -2.85 -2.27
C GLN A 132 8.24 -4.02 -1.31
N ARG A 133 8.52 -3.68 -0.06
CA ARG A 133 8.73 -4.64 1.02
C ARG A 133 7.41 -4.87 1.71
N CYS A 134 6.77 -5.99 1.41
CA CYS A 134 5.50 -6.36 1.99
C CYS A 134 5.67 -7.54 2.96
N PHE A 135 5.03 -7.49 4.12
CA PHE A 135 4.97 -8.62 5.04
C PHE A 135 3.66 -9.38 4.85
N CYS A 136 3.73 -10.71 4.89
CA CYS A 136 2.51 -11.52 4.94
C CYS A 136 1.74 -11.24 6.22
N TYR A 137 0.45 -10.94 6.12
CA TYR A 137 -0.40 -10.68 7.27
C TYR A 137 -0.44 -11.86 8.26
N GLN A 138 -0.58 -13.10 7.76
CA GLN A 138 -0.79 -14.27 8.61
C GLN A 138 0.48 -14.75 9.32
N CYS A 139 1.60 -14.87 8.61
CA CYS A 139 2.83 -15.44 9.18
C CYS A 139 3.92 -14.39 9.48
N GLY A 140 3.68 -13.12 9.16
CA GLY A 140 4.60 -12.02 9.46
C GLY A 140 5.91 -12.03 8.67
N ILE A 141 6.15 -13.00 7.80
CA ILE A 141 7.39 -13.09 7.01
C ILE A 141 7.47 -11.96 5.99
N LEU A 142 8.68 -11.45 5.77
CA LEU A 142 8.95 -10.54 4.66
C LEU A 142 8.80 -11.31 3.35
N LEU A 143 7.92 -10.83 2.48
CA LEU A 143 7.70 -11.45 1.18
C LEU A 143 8.86 -11.13 0.22
N PRO A 144 9.10 -12.01 -0.78
CA PRO A 144 10.12 -11.77 -1.81
C PRO A 144 9.92 -10.44 -2.54
N LYS A 145 10.98 -9.90 -3.16
CA LYS A 145 10.89 -8.64 -3.94
C LYS A 145 9.83 -8.70 -5.04
N ASP A 146 9.64 -9.87 -5.65
CA ASP A 146 8.67 -10.10 -6.72
C ASP A 146 7.22 -10.11 -6.22
N ALA A 147 7.01 -10.24 -4.90
CA ALA A 147 5.71 -10.06 -4.24
C ALA A 147 5.35 -8.59 -4.02
N THR A 148 6.05 -7.69 -4.71
CA THR A 148 5.66 -6.29 -4.89
C THR A 148 4.18 -6.22 -5.29
N LYS A 149 3.45 -5.28 -4.68
CA LYS A 149 2.00 -5.13 -4.87
C LYS A 149 1.71 -3.74 -5.35
N SER A 150 1.11 -3.56 -6.51
CA SER A 150 0.33 -2.34 -6.78
C SER A 150 -1.10 -2.59 -6.33
N SER A 151 -1.77 -1.67 -5.63
CA SER A 151 -3.17 -1.87 -5.23
C SER A 151 -4.10 -1.06 -6.13
N ALA A 152 -5.40 -1.39 -6.18
CA ALA A 152 -6.46 -0.44 -6.54
C ALA A 152 -7.85 -0.82 -6.06
N PRO A 153 -8.73 0.14 -5.71
CA PRO A 153 -10.13 -0.18 -5.52
C PRO A 153 -10.69 -0.77 -6.82
N LYS A 154 -11.47 -1.84 -6.70
CA LYS A 154 -12.13 -2.47 -7.84
C LYS A 154 -13.05 -1.46 -8.50
N LYS A 155 -12.93 -1.33 -9.82
CA LYS A 155 -13.80 -0.45 -10.61
C LYS A 155 -15.25 -0.93 -10.43
N PRO A 156 -16.16 -0.06 -9.98
CA PRO A 156 -17.55 -0.46 -9.78
C PRO A 156 -18.22 -0.80 -11.10
N THR A 157 -19.12 -1.78 -11.05
CA THR A 157 -20.06 -2.07 -12.14
C THR A 157 -21.05 -0.92 -12.32
N ASN A 158 -21.74 -0.87 -13.46
CA ASN A 158 -22.76 0.14 -13.70
C ASN A 158 -23.91 0.06 -12.68
N GLU A 159 -24.25 -1.13 -12.21
CA GLU A 159 -25.25 -1.36 -11.17
C GLU A 159 -24.80 -0.80 -9.82
N GLN A 160 -23.53 -1.01 -9.45
CA GLN A 160 -22.96 -0.46 -8.22
C GLN A 160 -22.93 1.07 -8.23
N LYS A 161 -22.61 1.69 -9.37
CA LYS A 161 -22.64 3.15 -9.54
C LYS A 161 -24.05 3.74 -9.40
N ALA A 162 -25.08 2.97 -9.74
CA ALA A 162 -26.48 3.42 -9.65
C ALA A 162 -27.04 3.37 -8.22
N SER A 163 -26.33 2.74 -7.27
CA SER A 163 -26.73 2.69 -5.87
C SER A 163 -26.37 3.99 -5.14
N SER A 164 -27.32 4.57 -4.39
CA SER A 164 -27.10 5.75 -3.53
C SER A 164 -26.15 5.49 -2.34
N SER A 165 -25.83 4.22 -2.07
CA SER A 165 -24.88 3.82 -1.02
C SER A 165 -23.43 3.71 -1.52
N TYR A 166 -23.17 3.95 -2.80
CA TYR A 166 -21.83 3.81 -3.36
C TYR A 166 -21.00 5.07 -3.11
N PHE A 167 -20.17 5.03 -2.07
CA PHE A 167 -19.07 5.96 -1.91
C PHE A 167 -17.91 5.45 -2.78
N PHE A 168 -17.26 6.31 -3.56
CA PHE A 168 -16.06 5.93 -4.32
C PHE A 168 -14.84 6.29 -3.45
N PRO A 169 -14.29 5.40 -2.62
CA PRO A 169 -12.95 5.61 -2.11
C PRO A 169 -12.02 5.37 -3.30
N ILE A 170 -11.72 6.46 -4.01
CA ILE A 170 -10.42 6.60 -4.66
C ILE A 170 -9.46 6.49 -3.47
N TYR A 171 -8.46 5.60 -3.39
CA TYR A 171 -7.09 5.68 -3.92
C TYR A 171 -6.38 4.33 -3.80
N THR A 172 -5.23 4.20 -4.42
CA THR A 172 -4.34 3.05 -4.26
C THR A 172 -3.11 3.44 -3.49
N TYR A 173 -2.80 2.72 -2.42
CA TYR A 173 -1.55 2.93 -1.70
C TYR A 173 -0.63 1.73 -1.83
N ARG A 174 0.64 2.07 -1.91
CA ARG A 174 1.75 1.20 -2.24
C ARG A 174 2.88 1.59 -1.27
N PHE A 175 3.19 0.73 -0.29
CA PHE A 175 4.33 0.86 0.63
C PHE A 175 5.60 0.28 0.03
#